data_AF-A0A975FIX5-F1
#
_entry.id   AF-A0A975FIX5-F1
#
_cell.length_a   1.000
_cell.length_b   1.000
_cell.length_c   1.000
_cell.angle_alpha   90.00
_cell.angle_beta   90.00
_cell.angle_gamma   90.00
#
_symmetry.space_group_name_H-M   'P 1'
#
loop_
_entity.id
_entity.type
_entity.pdbx_description
1 polymer ?
#
loop_
_entity_poly.entity_id
_entity_poly.type
_entity_poly.pdbx_seq_one_letter_code
_entity_poly.pdbx_strand_id
1 'polypeptide(L)'
;MRILPYELYKYSPDQSLCALRKEFGIYDYCLNQNKSNKAMNYFLEKGRNYFNLSFFLWFEEMKKRKHYMNSFHIFYALNNRYDKKETDLFLILECCIQWDIKKFLPYQNNLTWCDIFLLIYESRNKNKKIFHQNIYNELLSWYKINFIRNNQKGLLKPHQLNMEKVKKHFQKYL
;
A
#
# COMPACT_ATOMS: atom_id res chain seq x y z
N MET A 1 10.95 2.73 1.01
CA MET A 1 9.77 2.55 1.88
C MET A 1 8.65 3.38 1.28
N ARG A 2 7.46 2.80 1.16
CA ARG A 2 6.27 3.43 0.56
C ARG A 2 5.15 3.28 1.56
N ILE A 3 4.35 4.33 1.71
CA ILE A 3 3.11 4.28 2.46
C ILE A 3 2.27 3.13 1.92
N LEU A 4 1.75 2.34 2.84
CA LEU A 4 0.78 1.31 2.53
C LEU A 4 -0.59 1.97 2.26
N PRO A 5 -1.28 1.63 1.14
CA PRO A 5 -2.67 2.01 0.93
C PRO A 5 -3.54 1.68 2.15
N TYR A 6 -4.36 2.64 2.59
CA TYR A 6 -5.15 2.47 3.82
C TYR A 6 -6.14 1.30 3.71
N GLU A 7 -6.55 0.96 2.48
CA GLU A 7 -7.43 -0.17 2.19
C GLU A 7 -6.83 -1.51 2.62
N LEU A 8 -5.51 -1.58 2.75
CA LEU A 8 -4.79 -2.78 3.13
C LEU A 8 -4.57 -2.91 4.64
N TYR A 9 -4.81 -1.86 5.45
CA TYR A 9 -4.45 -1.84 6.88
C TYR A 9 -5.04 -3.01 7.67
N LYS A 10 -6.33 -3.29 7.48
CA LYS A 10 -7.02 -4.40 8.13
C LYS A 10 -6.47 -5.79 7.79
N TYR A 11 -5.68 -5.89 6.73
CA TYR A 11 -5.05 -7.13 6.27
C TYR A 11 -3.55 -7.17 6.53
N SER A 12 -2.96 -6.07 6.98
CA SER A 12 -1.51 -5.97 7.12
C SER A 12 -1.01 -6.51 8.45
N PRO A 13 0.16 -7.18 8.48
CA PRO A 13 0.80 -7.60 9.72
C PRO A 13 1.02 -6.44 10.69
N ASP A 14 1.00 -6.77 11.98
CA ASP A 14 1.22 -5.80 13.05
C ASP A 14 2.58 -5.08 12.91
N GLN A 15 3.62 -5.81 12.54
CA GLN A 15 4.95 -5.22 12.31
C GLN A 15 4.91 -4.11 11.23
N SER A 16 4.15 -4.34 10.16
CA SER A 16 4.00 -3.35 9.08
C SER A 16 3.18 -2.15 9.54
N LEU A 17 2.09 -2.36 10.29
CA LEU A 17 1.29 -1.25 10.84
C LEU A 17 2.08 -0.41 11.85
N CYS A 18 2.87 -1.05 12.72
CA CYS A 18 3.74 -0.36 13.67
C CYS A 18 4.85 0.44 12.96
N ALA A 19 5.34 -0.05 11.81
CA ALA A 19 6.35 0.65 11.02
C ALA A 19 5.81 1.92 10.34
N LEU A 20 4.53 1.92 9.92
CA LEU A 20 3.89 3.08 9.26
C LEU A 20 3.94 4.36 10.09
N ARG A 21 3.98 4.24 11.41
CA ARG A 21 4.18 5.37 12.33
C ARG A 21 5.32 6.29 11.89
N LYS A 22 6.46 5.70 11.50
CA LYS A 22 7.63 6.46 11.03
C LYS A 22 7.42 7.00 9.62
N GLU A 23 6.71 6.25 8.77
CA GLU A 23 6.44 6.65 7.39
C GLU A 23 5.50 7.85 7.30
N PHE A 24 4.56 8.01 8.23
CA PHE A 24 3.72 9.22 8.30
C PHE A 24 4.54 10.48 8.55
N GLY A 25 5.58 10.42 9.40
CA GLY A 25 6.47 11.57 9.61
C GLY A 25 7.22 11.97 8.33
N ILE A 26 7.65 10.99 7.52
CA ILE A 26 8.30 11.25 6.22
C ILE A 26 7.30 11.84 5.23
N TYR A 27 6.07 11.32 5.18
CA TYR A 27 5.02 11.84 4.31
C TYR A 27 4.69 13.29 4.66
N ASP A 28 4.45 13.58 5.95
CA ASP A 28 4.17 14.93 6.41
C ASP A 28 5.30 15.90 6.06
N TYR A 29 6.55 15.49 6.27
CA TYR A 29 7.73 16.27 5.89
C TYR A 29 7.76 16.58 4.38
N CYS A 30 7.53 15.57 3.52
CA CYS A 30 7.51 15.75 2.07
C CYS A 30 6.39 16.70 1.61
N LEU A 31 5.21 16.60 2.20
CA LEU A 31 4.08 17.50 1.90
C LEU A 31 4.39 18.94 2.31
N ASN A 32 4.93 19.16 3.52
CA ASN A 32 5.19 20.51 4.03
C ASN A 32 6.34 21.20 3.29
N GLN A 33 7.37 20.46 2.90
CA GLN A 33 8.55 21.01 2.23
C GLN A 33 8.44 20.97 0.70
N ASN A 34 7.29 20.54 0.15
CA ASN A 34 7.09 20.30 -1.28
C ASN A 34 8.22 19.47 -1.91
N LYS A 35 8.73 18.49 -1.16
CA LYS A 35 9.84 17.64 -1.61
C LYS A 35 9.32 16.51 -2.46
N SER A 36 9.92 16.34 -3.63
CA SER A 36 9.66 15.18 -4.47
C SER A 36 10.32 13.93 -3.90
N ASN A 37 9.56 12.83 -3.87
CA ASN A 37 10.09 11.50 -3.61
C ASN A 37 9.49 10.57 -4.67
N LYS A 38 10.33 10.13 -5.62
CA LYS A 38 9.89 9.30 -6.75
C LYS A 38 9.12 8.05 -6.31
N ALA A 39 9.47 7.46 -5.15
CA ALA A 39 8.79 6.28 -4.65
C ALA A 39 7.42 6.57 -4.03
N MET A 40 7.22 7.78 -3.50
CA MET A 40 5.99 8.21 -2.81
C MET A 40 5.12 9.13 -3.67
N ASN A 41 5.56 9.51 -4.87
CA ASN A 41 4.93 10.56 -5.67
C ASN A 41 3.42 10.35 -5.87
N TYR A 42 3.00 9.12 -6.17
CA TYR A 42 1.59 8.77 -6.32
C TYR A 42 0.72 9.05 -5.08
N PHE A 43 1.32 9.04 -3.88
CA PHE A 43 0.65 9.45 -2.65
C PHE A 43 0.80 10.96 -2.44
N LEU A 44 1.98 11.53 -2.67
CA LEU A 44 2.22 12.97 -2.52
C LEU A 44 1.27 13.81 -3.38
N GLU A 45 1.01 13.38 -4.63
CA GLU A 45 0.03 13.99 -5.55
C GLU A 45 -1.39 14.00 -5.00
N LYS A 46 -1.74 13.05 -4.11
CA LYS A 46 -3.07 13.04 -3.45
C LYS A 46 -3.17 14.07 -2.31
N GLY A 47 -2.05 14.65 -1.89
CA GLY A 47 -1.98 15.80 -0.98
C GLY A 47 -2.40 15.50 0.47
N ARG A 48 -2.57 16.59 1.23
CA ARG A 48 -2.86 16.56 2.67
C ARG A 48 -4.15 15.81 3.01
N ASN A 49 -5.18 15.89 2.17
CA ASN A 49 -6.44 15.20 2.42
C ASN A 49 -6.26 13.67 2.51
N TYR A 50 -5.50 13.08 1.58
CA TYR A 50 -5.23 11.64 1.61
C TYR A 50 -4.35 11.25 2.81
N PHE A 51 -3.36 12.09 3.14
CA PHE A 51 -2.56 11.89 4.36
C PHE A 51 -3.44 11.81 5.60
N ASN A 52 -4.35 12.78 5.80
CA ASN A 52 -5.24 12.83 6.96
C ASN A 52 -6.15 11.59 7.03
N LEU A 53 -6.79 11.22 5.91
CA LEU A 53 -7.62 10.02 5.82
C LEU A 53 -6.83 8.76 6.15
N SER A 54 -5.65 8.62 5.56
CA SER A 54 -4.74 7.49 5.76
C SER A 54 -4.31 7.38 7.23
N PHE A 55 -3.90 8.49 7.84
CA PHE A 55 -3.53 8.52 9.25
C PHE A 55 -4.70 8.13 10.17
N PHE A 56 -5.89 8.65 9.91
CA PHE A 56 -7.08 8.32 10.70
C PHE A 56 -7.42 6.82 10.61
N LEU A 57 -7.42 6.24 9.41
CA LEU A 57 -7.72 4.82 9.23
C LEU A 57 -6.65 3.91 9.83
N TRP A 58 -5.39 4.34 9.82
CA TRP A 58 -4.32 3.65 10.54
C TRP A 58 -4.57 3.70 12.06
N PHE A 59 -4.92 4.87 12.60
CA PHE A 59 -5.24 5.04 14.01
C PHE A 59 -6.38 4.11 14.46
N GLU A 60 -7.47 4.04 13.68
CA GLU A 60 -8.60 3.15 13.97
C GLU A 60 -8.19 1.67 13.97
N GLU A 61 -7.37 1.23 13.01
CA GLU A 61 -6.90 -0.15 12.97
C GLU A 61 -5.93 -0.47 14.12
N MET A 62 -5.03 0.45 14.47
CA MET A 62 -4.12 0.30 15.61
C MET A 62 -4.90 0.21 16.93
N LYS A 63 -5.93 1.05 17.10
CA LYS A 63 -6.84 1.01 18.25
C LYS A 63 -7.57 -0.33 18.34
N LYS A 64 -8.16 -0.78 17.24
CA LYS A 64 -8.89 -2.06 17.14
C LYS A 64 -8.01 -3.24 17.55
N ARG A 65 -6.73 -3.22 17.16
CA ARG A 65 -5.75 -4.26 17.50
C ARG A 65 -5.03 -4.06 18.82
N LYS A 66 -5.41 -3.04 19.61
CA LYS A 66 -4.83 -2.71 20.92
C LYS A 66 -3.32 -2.44 20.86
N HIS A 67 -2.85 -1.87 19.75
CA HIS A 67 -1.46 -1.42 19.63
C HIS A 67 -1.25 -0.06 20.29
N TYR A 68 -0.02 0.18 20.76
CA TYR A 68 0.34 1.44 21.38
C TYR A 68 0.29 2.62 20.40
N MET A 69 -0.33 3.71 20.86
CA MET A 69 -0.33 5.01 20.18
C MET A 69 -0.06 6.10 21.21
N ASN A 70 0.87 7.00 20.91
CA ASN A 70 1.16 8.13 21.80
C ASN A 70 0.09 9.23 21.70
N SER A 71 0.18 10.20 22.62
CA SER A 71 -0.72 11.37 22.68
C SER A 71 -0.79 12.17 21.39
N PHE A 72 0.32 12.33 20.67
CA PHE A 72 0.34 13.00 19.37
C PHE A 72 -0.55 12.30 18.34
N HIS A 73 -0.47 10.98 18.21
CA HIS A 73 -1.30 10.28 17.22
C HIS A 73 -2.79 10.42 17.53
N ILE A 74 -3.16 10.29 18.81
CA ILE A 74 -4.53 10.45 19.27
C ILE A 74 -5.02 11.88 18.94
N PHE A 75 -4.25 12.89 19.34
CA PHE A 75 -4.57 14.28 19.05
C PHE A 75 -4.73 14.52 17.55
N TYR A 76 -3.78 14.07 16.73
CA TYR A 76 -3.82 14.29 15.29
C TYR A 76 -5.04 13.64 14.63
N ALA A 77 -5.33 12.38 14.95
CA ALA A 77 -6.46 11.65 14.38
C ALA A 77 -7.81 12.30 14.73
N LEU A 78 -7.95 12.84 15.94
CA LEU A 78 -9.20 13.45 16.41
C LEU A 78 -9.43 14.88 15.93
N ASN A 79 -8.37 15.60 15.52
CA ASN A 79 -8.46 17.02 15.19
C ASN A 79 -8.35 17.33 13.69
N ASN A 80 -8.09 16.33 12.85
CA ASN A 80 -8.00 16.52 11.40
C ASN A 80 -9.27 16.02 10.69
N ARG A 81 -9.73 16.81 9.72
CA ARG A 81 -10.82 16.44 8.81
C ARG A 81 -10.26 15.99 7.48
N TYR A 82 -11.05 15.20 6.78
CA TYR A 82 -10.73 14.69 5.46
C TYR A 82 -12.00 14.28 4.73
N ASP A 83 -11.94 14.32 3.41
CA ASP A 83 -12.93 13.69 2.54
C ASP A 83 -12.45 12.31 2.13
N LYS A 84 -13.41 11.39 1.88
CA LYS A 84 -13.09 10.06 1.38
C LYS A 84 -12.39 10.17 0.03
N LYS A 85 -11.16 9.64 -0.05
CA LYS A 85 -10.33 9.66 -1.24
C LYS A 85 -9.66 8.32 -1.43
N GLU A 86 -10.03 7.61 -2.50
CA GLU A 86 -9.55 6.25 -2.73
C GLU A 86 -8.12 6.20 -3.29
N THR A 87 -7.42 5.14 -2.92
CA THR A 87 -6.15 4.77 -3.56
C THR A 87 -6.42 4.17 -4.94
N ASP A 88 -5.58 4.45 -5.93
CA ASP A 88 -5.68 3.84 -7.25
C ASP A 88 -5.52 2.32 -7.17
N LEU A 89 -6.37 1.55 -7.86
CA LEU A 89 -6.32 0.08 -7.88
C LEU A 89 -4.94 -0.46 -8.28
N PHE A 90 -4.26 0.25 -9.18
CA PHE A 90 -2.87 -0.03 -9.54
C PHE A 90 -1.92 -0.07 -8.32
N LEU A 91 -2.00 0.92 -7.43
CA LEU A 91 -1.10 1.00 -6.27
C LEU A 91 -1.44 -0.09 -5.25
N ILE A 92 -2.72 -0.43 -5.10
CA ILE A 92 -3.16 -1.53 -4.25
C ILE A 92 -2.60 -2.85 -4.78
N LEU A 93 -2.79 -3.13 -6.08
CA LEU A 93 -2.28 -4.34 -6.74
C LEU A 93 -0.76 -4.47 -6.64
N GLU A 94 -0.03 -3.40 -6.94
CA GLU A 94 1.43 -3.38 -6.86
C GLU A 94 1.93 -3.64 -5.45
N CYS A 95 1.24 -3.09 -4.44
CA CYS A 95 1.56 -3.34 -3.05
C CYS A 95 1.35 -4.81 -2.69
N CYS A 96 0.20 -5.39 -3.05
CA CYS A 96 -0.10 -6.81 -2.85
C CYS A 96 0.97 -7.71 -3.49
N ILE A 97 1.33 -7.47 -4.75
CA ILE A 97 2.39 -8.21 -5.46
C ILE A 97 3.75 -8.08 -4.76
N GLN A 98 4.14 -6.87 -4.35
CA GLN A 98 5.40 -6.68 -3.62
C GLN A 98 5.45 -7.44 -2.29
N TRP A 99 4.33 -7.50 -1.58
CA TRP A 99 4.25 -8.17 -0.30
C TRP A 99 4.29 -9.68 -0.45
N ASP A 100 3.65 -10.20 -1.48
CA ASP A 100 3.71 -11.61 -1.85
C ASP A 100 5.14 -12.03 -2.24
N ILE A 101 5.84 -11.22 -3.06
CA ILE A 101 7.27 -11.44 -3.40
C ILE A 101 8.15 -11.51 -2.14
N LYS A 102 7.88 -10.63 -1.16
CA LYS A 102 8.63 -10.54 0.10
C LYS A 102 8.16 -11.56 1.14
N LYS A 103 7.18 -12.41 0.80
CA LYS A 103 6.60 -13.42 1.70
C LYS A 103 6.03 -12.83 2.99
N PHE A 104 5.52 -11.60 2.94
CA PHE A 104 4.71 -11.07 4.05
C PHE A 104 3.35 -11.76 4.00
N LEU A 105 2.94 -12.41 5.09
CA LEU A 105 1.62 -13.01 5.17
C LEU A 105 0.57 -11.97 5.57
N PRO A 106 -0.67 -12.04 5.07
CA PRO A 106 -1.76 -11.23 5.60
C PRO A 106 -2.06 -11.51 7.07
N TYR A 107 -2.67 -10.54 7.73
CA TYR A 107 -3.07 -10.64 9.13
C TYR A 107 -4.31 -11.52 9.30
N GLN A 108 -4.11 -12.69 9.91
CA GLN A 108 -5.12 -13.53 10.59
C GLN A 108 -6.49 -13.66 9.87
N ASN A 109 -6.48 -13.86 8.55
CA ASN A 109 -7.71 -13.88 7.76
C ASN A 109 -7.83 -15.05 6.77
N ASN A 110 -6.89 -16.00 6.75
CA ASN A 110 -6.81 -17.11 5.78
C ASN A 110 -6.83 -16.66 4.29
N LEU A 111 -6.67 -15.36 4.02
CA LEU A 111 -6.65 -14.81 2.67
C LEU A 111 -5.21 -14.69 2.19
N THR A 112 -5.02 -14.83 0.88
CA THR A 112 -3.79 -14.42 0.19
C THR A 112 -3.86 -12.95 -0.19
N TRP A 113 -2.72 -12.36 -0.58
CA TRP A 113 -2.71 -11.00 -1.14
C TRP A 113 -3.49 -10.88 -2.45
N CYS A 114 -3.61 -11.97 -3.21
CA CYS A 114 -4.46 -12.00 -4.39
C CYS A 114 -5.94 -11.93 -4.01
N ASP A 115 -6.39 -12.75 -3.05
CA ASP A 115 -7.79 -12.73 -2.58
C ASP A 115 -8.17 -11.35 -2.04
N ILE A 116 -7.29 -10.73 -1.27
CA ILE A 116 -7.46 -9.37 -0.75
C ILE A 116 -7.63 -8.36 -1.88
N PHE A 117 -6.78 -8.44 -2.91
CA PHE A 117 -6.89 -7.56 -4.06
C PHE A 117 -8.19 -7.77 -4.83
N LEU A 118 -8.58 -9.03 -5.07
CA LEU A 118 -9.83 -9.38 -5.76
C LEU A 118 -11.05 -8.82 -5.03
N LEU A 119 -11.12 -8.97 -3.70
CA LEU A 119 -12.20 -8.39 -2.89
C LEU A 119 -12.31 -6.86 -3.07
N ILE A 120 -11.17 -6.17 -3.09
CA ILE A 120 -11.15 -4.72 -3.32
C ILE A 120 -11.56 -4.39 -4.75
N TYR A 121 -11.01 -5.11 -5.75
CA TYR A 121 -11.31 -4.91 -7.16
C TYR A 121 -12.80 -5.11 -7.46
N GLU A 122 -13.40 -6.22 -7.03
CA GLU A 122 -14.81 -6.53 -7.23
C GLU A 122 -15.73 -5.52 -6.56
N SER A 123 -15.36 -5.04 -5.36
CA SER A 123 -16.16 -4.02 -4.66
C SER A 123 -16.26 -2.70 -5.43
N ARG A 124 -15.22 -2.36 -6.22
CA ARG A 124 -15.14 -1.12 -7.01
C ARG A 124 -15.58 -1.30 -8.46
N ASN A 125 -15.44 -2.49 -9.01
CA ASN A 125 -15.77 -2.84 -10.39
C ASN A 125 -16.90 -3.87 -10.46
N LYS A 126 -18.03 -3.58 -9.80
CA LYS A 126 -19.15 -4.53 -9.58
C LYS A 126 -19.69 -5.26 -10.82
N ASN A 127 -19.33 -4.87 -12.04
CA ASN A 127 -19.82 -5.45 -13.29
C ASN A 127 -18.72 -5.84 -14.32
N LYS A 128 -17.43 -5.83 -13.95
CA LYS A 128 -16.33 -6.18 -14.88
C LYS A 128 -15.44 -7.27 -14.29
N LYS A 129 -15.68 -8.53 -14.63
CA LYS A 129 -14.81 -9.67 -14.28
C LYS A 129 -13.65 -9.81 -15.26
N ILE A 130 -12.79 -8.80 -15.32
CA ILE A 130 -11.57 -8.88 -16.14
C ILE A 130 -10.42 -9.44 -15.32
N PHE A 131 -10.27 -9.02 -14.06
CA PHE A 131 -9.15 -9.44 -13.22
C PHE A 131 -9.45 -10.74 -12.44
N HIS A 132 -8.52 -11.70 -12.48
CA HIS A 132 -8.62 -12.98 -11.76
C HIS A 132 -7.23 -13.52 -11.37
N GLN A 133 -7.19 -14.63 -10.63
CA GLN A 133 -5.95 -15.24 -10.10
C GLN A 133 -4.85 -15.44 -11.17
N ASN A 134 -5.18 -15.91 -12.38
CA ASN A 134 -4.17 -16.13 -13.41
C ASN A 134 -3.48 -14.83 -13.83
N ILE A 135 -4.22 -13.73 -14.03
CA ILE A 135 -3.66 -12.40 -14.30
C ILE A 135 -2.77 -11.94 -13.14
N TYR A 136 -3.21 -12.14 -11.89
CA TYR A 136 -2.37 -11.82 -10.74
C TYR A 136 -1.03 -12.56 -10.79
N ASN A 137 -1.05 -13.87 -11.05
CA ASN A 137 0.15 -14.71 -11.14
C ASN A 137 1.05 -14.32 -12.33
N GLU A 138 0.47 -13.93 -13.46
CA GLU A 138 1.20 -13.39 -14.61
C GLU A 138 1.92 -12.09 -14.25
N LEU A 139 1.21 -11.14 -13.64
CA LEU A 139 1.77 -9.87 -13.20
C LEU A 139 2.86 -10.05 -12.14
N LEU A 140 2.64 -10.94 -11.18
CA LEU A 140 3.62 -11.32 -10.15
C LEU A 140 4.90 -11.87 -10.78
N SER A 141 4.77 -12.79 -11.76
CA SER A 141 5.90 -13.39 -12.45
C SER A 141 6.65 -12.37 -13.30
N TRP A 142 5.93 -11.55 -14.07
CA TRP A 142 6.51 -10.47 -14.84
C TRP A 142 7.27 -9.47 -13.96
N TYR A 143 6.68 -9.09 -12.81
CA TYR A 143 7.31 -8.17 -11.86
C TYR A 143 8.60 -8.75 -11.29
N LYS A 144 8.60 -10.05 -10.90
CA LYS A 144 9.80 -10.75 -10.42
C LYS A 144 10.92 -10.73 -11.46
N ILE A 145 10.62 -11.09 -12.71
CA ILE A 145 11.60 -11.15 -13.80
C ILE A 145 12.21 -9.77 -14.09
N ASN A 146 11.38 -8.72 -14.09
CA ASN A 146 11.82 -7.39 -14.54
C ASN A 146 12.46 -6.54 -13.44
N PHE A 147 12.03 -6.71 -12.18
CA PHE A 147 12.36 -5.74 -11.12
C PHE A 147 12.85 -6.35 -9.81
N ILE A 148 12.97 -7.67 -9.70
CA ILE A 148 13.46 -8.32 -8.48
C ILE A 148 14.78 -9.04 -8.79
N ARG A 149 15.77 -8.84 -7.92
CA ARG A 149 17.02 -9.61 -7.94
C ARG A 149 17.43 -9.98 -6.51
N ASN A 150 18.25 -11.01 -6.39
CA ASN A 150 18.93 -11.30 -5.12
C ASN A 150 19.94 -10.19 -4.83
N ASN A 151 19.96 -9.70 -3.60
CA ASN A 151 21.08 -8.89 -3.11
C ASN A 151 22.27 -9.78 -2.73
N GLN A 152 23.38 -9.18 -2.31
CA GLN A 152 24.58 -9.89 -1.84
C GLN A 152 24.32 -10.86 -0.66
N LYS A 153 23.19 -10.71 0.05
CA LYS A 153 22.77 -11.58 1.17
C LYS A 153 21.73 -12.62 0.76
N GLY A 154 21.47 -12.81 -0.54
CA GLY A 154 20.47 -13.75 -1.05
C GLY A 154 19.01 -13.33 -0.85
N LEU A 155 18.75 -12.09 -0.41
CA LEU A 155 17.39 -11.58 -0.19
C LEU A 155 16.86 -10.93 -1.46
N LEU A 156 15.62 -11.25 -1.83
CA LEU A 156 14.91 -10.61 -2.94
C LEU A 156 14.68 -9.12 -2.64
N LYS A 157 15.24 -8.26 -3.48
CA LYS A 157 15.10 -6.80 -3.38
C LYS A 157 14.69 -6.21 -4.73
N PRO A 158 13.89 -5.13 -4.72
CA PRO A 158 13.68 -4.34 -5.92
C PRO A 158 15.02 -3.86 -6.50
N HIS A 159 15.23 -4.09 -7.79
CA HIS A 159 16.38 -3.63 -8.54
C HIS A 159 15.87 -2.79 -9.71
N GLN A 160 16.33 -1.54 -9.80
CA GLN A 160 15.97 -0.60 -10.88
C GLN A 160 14.44 -0.48 -11.11
N LEU A 161 13.66 -0.44 -10.02
CA LEU A 161 12.20 -0.33 -10.11
C LEU A 161 11.77 0.95 -10.84
N ASN A 162 11.16 0.79 -12.02
CA ASN A 162 10.55 1.88 -12.78
C ASN A 162 9.02 1.78 -12.66
N MET A 163 8.44 2.65 -11.83
CA MET A 163 7.00 2.62 -11.57
C MET A 163 6.12 3.00 -12.75
N GLU A 164 6.60 3.84 -13.66
CA GLU A 164 5.86 4.16 -14.87
C GLU A 164 5.72 2.93 -15.76
N LYS A 165 6.80 2.14 -15.89
CA LYS A 165 6.78 0.86 -16.62
C LYS A 165 5.83 -0.14 -15.96
N VAL A 166 5.85 -0.25 -14.62
CA VAL A 166 4.91 -1.13 -13.88
C VAL A 166 3.48 -0.66 -14.10
N LYS A 167 3.20 0.64 -13.93
CA LYS A 167 1.87 1.24 -14.13
C LYS A 167 1.34 0.95 -15.52
N LYS A 168 2.12 1.26 -16.56
CA LYS A 168 1.75 1.04 -17.96
C LYS A 168 1.47 -0.43 -18.27
N HIS A 169 2.18 -1.36 -17.64
CA HIS A 169 1.95 -2.79 -17.84
C HIS A 169 0.69 -3.26 -17.10
N PHE A 170 0.54 -2.89 -15.82
CA PHE A 170 -0.56 -3.35 -14.96
C PHE A 170 -1.91 -2.77 -15.41
N GLN A 171 -1.94 -1.52 -15.89
CA GLN A 171 -3.16 -0.87 -16.40
C GLN A 171 -3.80 -1.58 -17.59
N LYS A 172 -3.10 -2.48 -18.28
CA LYS A 172 -3.71 -3.30 -19.34
C LYS A 172 -4.74 -4.30 -18.81
N TYR A 173 -4.68 -4.59 -17.51
CA TYR A 173 -5.47 -5.63 -16.86
C TYR A 173 -6.47 -5.09 -15.82
N LEU A 174 -6.40 -3.78 -15.50
CA LEU A 174 -7.24 -3.10 -14.52
C LEU A 174 -8.31 -2.25 -15.19
#